data_AF-A0A914VTF2-F1
#
_entry.id   AF-A0A914VTF2-F1
#
_cell.length_a   1.000
_cell.length_b   1.000
_cell.length_c   1.000
_cell.angle_alpha   90.00
_cell.angle_beta   90.00
_cell.angle_gamma   90.00
#
_symmetry.space_group_name_H-M   'P 1'
#
loop_
_entity.id
_entity.type
_entity.pdbx_description
1 polymer ?
#
loop_
_entity_poly.entity_id
_entity_poly.type
_entity_poly.pdbx_seq_one_letter_code
_entity_poly.pdbx_strand_id
1 'polypeptide(L)'
;MQDSRALPVLRRTLEDTTQEPMVRHEAGEALGAIGDMSSLDILDKYATDPLPEVSETCQLAAKKIRWAMTSKEKLSSNPYYSVDPTPPVNNAQEKEAGIEKLGQILTDTSLPLWERYRAMFSLRNIGTDAAIKALGQGLFCEDSALFRHEVAFVLGQVQSAVVIDELKARLILKTENPMVRHECAEALGAIATEECEAILKEYLKDEERVVRESCEVALDMVDYENSPDFQDTEMNAARRSTALLLGASRTRFASLRACSTQTLRTYRASTNDPGDLAISDVGKFYEVAPEALDHLQFKRNLTKEQRKQYDTLGEYLWMCRRPYLEAVNCLQAVRPSFPSLNVVLWGKFGTGKSMTLFQLTHYAYSQGWVVLHVHNVLKWTRGRDEIAMSAYKPGRIDTPIAAQALLSEFKSMNTPNWSKLSECKTERAYEWSKVETTAKGSPITDIVDMGITTPHLATDCFGALVEELKRHASDSKFKLLVTIDHGNSMFHSTKVKRADATYAPAMDLSINQQLVKFAHNDWSNGACVLVVDKKEFYPSHDLLVVPVDTPLELLGEKGFEVLDPFIPIETTLYSMDEAEAAYSYYYDKRWITSDKGRSSDGKKELLYISAFNPYMFERMCAIV
;
A
#
# COMPACT_ATOMS: atom_id res chain seq x y z
N MET A 1 17.61 0.47 4.62
CA MET A 1 18.52 0.67 5.76
C MET A 1 20.01 0.56 5.43
N GLN A 2 20.44 0.28 4.19
CA GLN A 2 21.88 0.21 3.83
C GLN A 2 22.22 1.14 2.65
N ASP A 3 21.69 2.36 2.68
CA ASP A 3 21.86 3.32 1.59
C ASP A 3 23.15 4.10 1.73
N SER A 4 24.06 3.98 0.76
CA SER A 4 25.35 4.68 0.76
C SER A 4 25.22 6.20 0.67
N ARG A 5 24.05 6.73 0.29
CA ARG A 5 23.79 8.18 0.28
C ARG A 5 23.68 8.78 1.67
N ALA A 6 23.44 7.97 2.70
CA ALA A 6 23.44 8.42 4.10
C ALA A 6 24.86 8.65 4.65
N LEU A 7 25.88 8.03 4.04
CA LEU A 7 27.27 8.06 4.53
C LEU A 7 27.82 9.48 4.79
N PRO A 8 27.59 10.49 3.94
CA PRO A 8 28.09 11.84 4.21
C PRO A 8 27.49 12.47 5.47
N VAL A 9 26.20 12.22 5.73
CA VAL A 9 25.50 12.75 6.91
C VAL A 9 25.97 12.01 8.15
N LEU A 10 25.99 10.67 8.10
CA LEU A 10 26.44 9.84 9.23
C LEU A 10 27.89 10.12 9.62
N ARG A 11 28.78 10.32 8.64
CA ARG A 11 30.16 10.75 8.87
C ARG A 11 30.19 12.08 9.62
N ARG A 12 29.44 13.08 9.13
CA ARG A 12 29.38 14.41 9.75
C ARG A 12 28.88 14.34 11.19
N THR A 13 27.86 13.53 11.45
CA THR A 13 27.30 13.34 12.79
C THR A 13 28.29 12.65 13.73
N LEU A 14 28.99 11.61 13.29
CA LEU A 14 30.01 10.93 14.08
C LEU A 14 31.20 11.86 14.42
N GLU A 15 31.58 12.74 13.48
CA GLU A 15 32.65 13.73 13.65
C GLU A 15 32.29 14.89 14.57
N ASP A 16 31.00 15.20 14.73
CA ASP A 16 30.56 16.36 15.49
C ASP A 16 30.63 16.10 16.99
N THR A 17 31.75 16.48 17.60
CA THR A 17 31.96 16.38 19.06
C THR A 17 31.03 17.26 19.91
N THR A 18 30.22 18.13 19.28
CA THR A 18 29.20 18.91 20.00
C THR A 18 27.88 18.15 20.15
N GLN A 19 27.70 17.04 19.43
CA GLN A 19 26.55 16.15 19.57
C GLN A 19 26.66 15.27 20.81
N GLU A 20 25.51 14.81 21.29
CA GLU A 20 25.42 13.87 22.39
C GLU A 20 26.08 12.52 22.02
N PRO A 21 26.74 11.84 22.99
CA PRO A 21 27.41 10.56 22.74
C PRO A 21 26.52 9.50 22.09
N MET A 22 25.24 9.45 22.50
CA MET A 22 24.23 8.53 21.98
C MET A 22 24.01 8.72 20.47
N VAL A 23 23.85 9.97 20.02
CA VAL A 23 23.67 10.29 18.59
C VAL A 23 24.91 9.92 17.76
N ARG A 24 26.10 10.11 18.32
CA ARG A 24 27.37 9.75 17.67
C ARG A 24 27.54 8.23 17.59
N HIS A 25 27.20 7.51 18.66
CA HIS A 25 27.14 6.06 18.70
C HIS A 25 26.23 5.51 17.58
N GLU A 26 24.98 5.98 17.51
CA GLU A 26 24.00 5.56 16.50
C GLU A 26 24.51 5.80 15.08
N ALA A 27 25.17 6.93 14.84
CA ALA A 27 25.80 7.21 13.56
C ALA A 27 26.92 6.20 13.22
N GLY A 28 27.76 5.84 14.20
CA GLY A 28 28.81 4.84 14.05
C GLY A 28 28.26 3.44 13.77
N GLU A 29 27.19 3.05 14.47
CA GLU A 29 26.50 1.79 14.25
C GLU A 29 25.87 1.72 12.87
N ALA A 30 25.15 2.78 12.46
CA ALA A 30 24.54 2.88 11.14
C ALA A 30 25.59 2.77 10.01
N LEU A 31 26.77 3.36 10.17
CA LEU A 31 27.88 3.19 9.22
C LEU A 31 28.33 1.71 9.13
N GLY A 32 28.42 1.02 10.27
CA GLY A 32 28.70 -0.42 10.33
C GLY A 32 27.59 -1.28 9.71
N ALA A 33 26.33 -0.90 9.90
CA ALA A 33 25.16 -1.57 9.33
C ALA A 33 25.07 -1.41 7.81
N ILE A 34 25.40 -0.23 7.26
CA ILE A 34 25.50 0.00 5.81
C ILE A 34 26.57 -0.90 5.20
N GLY A 35 27.70 -1.08 5.89
CA GLY A 35 28.71 -2.06 5.50
C GLY A 35 29.67 -1.61 4.39
N ASP A 36 29.64 -0.33 4.00
CA ASP A 36 30.47 0.19 2.90
C ASP A 36 31.94 0.36 3.33
N MET A 37 32.88 -0.06 2.47
CA MET A 37 34.31 -0.03 2.79
C MET A 37 34.84 1.38 3.00
N SER A 38 34.24 2.37 2.33
CA SER A 38 34.67 3.75 2.47
C SER A 38 34.63 4.15 3.93
N SER A 39 33.64 3.70 4.71
CA SER A 39 33.43 4.02 6.13
C SER A 39 34.52 3.51 7.08
N LEU A 40 35.43 2.63 6.64
CA LEU A 40 36.49 2.13 7.51
C LEU A 40 37.44 3.25 7.97
N ASP A 41 37.68 4.26 7.12
CA ASP A 41 38.54 5.38 7.43
C ASP A 41 38.08 6.16 8.67
N ILE A 42 36.78 6.44 8.75
CA ILE A 42 36.16 7.23 9.80
C ILE A 42 35.94 6.38 11.06
N LEU A 43 35.55 5.12 10.89
CA LEU A 43 35.36 4.20 12.01
C LEU A 43 36.69 3.90 12.71
N ASP A 44 37.78 3.71 11.96
CA ASP A 44 39.10 3.49 12.55
C ASP A 44 39.64 4.73 13.26
N LYS A 45 39.34 5.93 12.73
CA LYS A 45 39.69 7.19 13.38
C LYS A 45 39.01 7.33 14.76
N TYR A 46 37.73 7.00 14.87
CA TYR A 46 36.96 7.12 16.12
C TYR A 46 36.93 5.86 16.97
N ALA A 47 37.59 4.77 16.56
CA ALA A 47 37.79 3.58 17.39
C ALA A 47 38.60 3.85 18.68
N THR A 48 39.21 5.04 18.81
CA THR A 48 39.95 5.52 19.99
C THR A 48 39.36 6.80 20.58
N ASP A 49 38.08 7.10 20.29
CA ASP A 49 37.37 8.25 20.84
C ASP A 49 37.43 8.24 22.39
N PRO A 50 37.55 9.40 23.05
CA PRO A 50 37.56 9.47 24.51
C PRO A 50 36.27 8.97 25.17
N LEU A 51 35.15 8.97 24.44
CA LEU A 51 33.87 8.44 24.91
C LEU A 51 33.81 6.93 24.62
N PRO A 52 33.72 6.07 25.67
CA PRO A 52 33.68 4.62 25.49
C PRO A 52 32.60 4.16 24.52
N GLU A 53 31.39 4.72 24.60
CA GLU A 53 30.23 4.34 23.78
C GLU A 53 30.50 4.54 22.29
N VAL A 54 31.14 5.64 21.91
CA VAL A 54 31.50 5.93 20.51
C VAL A 54 32.67 5.04 20.06
N SER A 55 33.68 4.88 20.92
CA SER A 55 34.88 4.12 20.59
C SER A 55 34.60 2.63 20.39
N GLU A 56 33.83 2.04 21.29
CA GLU A 56 33.45 0.62 21.27
C GLU A 56 32.55 0.31 20.06
N THR A 57 31.59 1.18 19.75
CA THR A 57 30.75 1.04 18.55
C THR A 57 31.55 1.13 17.27
N CYS A 58 32.48 2.09 17.17
CA CYS A 58 33.34 2.19 16.00
C CYS A 58 34.23 0.96 15.82
N GLN A 59 34.75 0.39 16.92
CA GLN A 59 35.51 -0.86 16.90
C GLN A 59 34.65 -2.05 16.41
N LEU A 60 33.43 -2.19 16.93
CA LEU A 60 32.48 -3.24 16.51
C LEU A 60 32.08 -3.08 15.04
N ALA A 61 31.70 -1.88 14.61
CA ALA A 61 31.31 -1.55 13.24
C ALA A 61 32.44 -1.82 12.24
N ALA A 62 33.66 -1.35 12.53
CA ALA A 62 34.81 -1.61 11.67
C ALA A 62 35.15 -3.11 11.61
N LYS A 63 35.05 -3.82 12.74
CA LYS A 63 35.25 -5.28 12.78
C LYS A 63 34.18 -6.02 11.99
N LYS A 64 32.91 -5.60 12.04
CA LYS A 64 31.80 -6.14 11.25
C LYS A 64 32.05 -6.03 9.75
N ILE A 65 32.44 -4.85 9.28
CA ILE A 65 32.76 -4.61 7.86
C ILE A 65 33.90 -5.53 7.41
N ARG A 66 35.00 -5.61 8.18
CA ARG A 66 36.14 -6.49 7.85
C ARG A 66 35.78 -7.98 7.92
N TRP A 67 34.93 -8.36 8.87
CA TRP A 67 34.47 -9.74 9.02
C TRP A 67 33.61 -10.15 7.82
N ALA A 68 32.69 -9.27 7.36
CA ALA A 68 31.84 -9.54 6.21
C ALA A 68 32.63 -9.74 4.90
N MET A 69 33.81 -9.11 4.78
CA MET A 69 34.70 -9.29 3.61
C MET A 69 35.50 -10.59 3.64
N THR A 70 35.87 -11.06 4.83
CA THR A 70 36.83 -12.16 5.01
C THR A 70 36.15 -13.48 5.31
N SER A 71 34.96 -13.45 5.91
CA SER A 71 34.23 -14.62 6.36
C SER A 71 33.54 -15.35 5.20
N LYS A 72 33.63 -16.68 5.21
CA LYS A 72 32.85 -17.60 4.35
C LYS A 72 31.79 -18.35 5.15
N GLU A 73 31.54 -17.93 6.39
CA GLU A 73 30.59 -18.59 7.28
C GLU A 73 29.16 -18.42 6.77
N LYS A 74 28.40 -19.53 6.71
CA LYS A 74 26.96 -19.47 6.46
C LYS A 74 26.25 -19.23 7.78
N LEU A 75 25.76 -18.01 7.96
CA LEU A 75 24.99 -17.64 9.14
C LEU A 75 23.59 -18.28 9.12
N SER A 76 23.07 -18.58 10.30
CA SER A 76 21.66 -18.94 10.48
C SER A 76 20.77 -17.72 10.24
N SER A 77 19.52 -17.96 9.85
CA SER A 77 18.53 -16.89 9.66
C SER A 77 18.31 -16.13 10.97
N ASN A 78 18.35 -14.79 10.93
CA ASN A 78 17.98 -13.95 12.07
C ASN A 78 16.43 -13.89 12.17
N PRO A 79 15.80 -14.38 13.25
CA PRO A 79 14.35 -14.35 13.42
C PRO A 79 13.77 -12.94 13.61
N TYR A 80 14.60 -11.96 13.97
CA TYR A 80 14.18 -10.58 14.26
C TYR A 80 14.37 -9.62 13.08
N TYR A 81 14.90 -10.10 11.95
CA TYR A 81 15.14 -9.30 10.72
C TYR A 81 15.93 -7.99 10.91
N SER A 82 16.66 -7.86 12.02
CA SER A 82 17.54 -6.74 12.36
C SER A 82 18.93 -6.88 11.72
N VAL A 83 19.63 -5.76 11.59
CA VAL A 83 21.01 -5.69 11.06
C VAL A 83 22.01 -5.63 12.22
N ASP A 84 22.18 -6.76 12.90
CA ASP A 84 22.93 -6.84 14.17
C ASP A 84 24.40 -6.39 14.06
N PRO A 85 24.97 -5.69 15.06
CA PRO A 85 26.39 -5.30 15.13
C PRO A 85 27.38 -6.46 14.99
N THR A 86 26.99 -7.67 15.38
CA THR A 86 27.84 -8.86 15.22
C THR A 86 27.01 -10.06 14.75
N PRO A 87 27.62 -11.01 14.01
CA PRO A 87 26.95 -12.26 13.65
C PRO A 87 26.82 -13.19 14.87
N PRO A 88 25.74 -14.00 14.98
CA PRO A 88 25.64 -14.97 16.06
C PRO A 88 26.77 -16.03 16.01
N VAL A 89 26.95 -16.76 17.10
CA VAL A 89 27.80 -17.96 17.14
C VAL A 89 27.18 -19.06 16.27
N ASN A 90 27.92 -19.57 15.28
CA ASN A 90 27.46 -20.67 14.43
C ASN A 90 27.26 -21.95 15.24
N ASN A 91 26.20 -22.70 14.94
CA ASN A 91 25.84 -23.95 15.62
C ASN A 91 25.65 -23.80 17.14
N ALA A 92 25.15 -22.64 17.60
CA ALA A 92 24.69 -22.49 18.98
C ALA A 92 23.71 -23.63 19.30
N GLN A 93 24.03 -24.43 20.33
CA GLN A 93 23.18 -25.54 20.73
C GLN A 93 22.02 -24.99 21.55
N GLU A 94 20.79 -25.24 21.10
CA GLU A 94 19.54 -24.89 21.82
C GLU A 94 19.33 -25.69 23.11
N LYS A 95 20.27 -26.59 23.46
CA LYS A 95 20.25 -27.36 24.70
C LYS A 95 20.72 -26.49 25.87
N GLU A 96 20.28 -26.83 27.07
CA GLU A 96 20.59 -26.14 28.32
C GLU A 96 22.10 -25.87 28.53
N ALA A 97 22.96 -26.87 28.26
CA ALA A 97 24.42 -26.70 28.34
C ALA A 97 25.00 -25.69 27.33
N GLY A 98 24.33 -25.50 26.18
CA GLY A 98 24.68 -24.49 25.20
C GLY A 98 24.29 -23.08 25.66
N ILE A 99 23.10 -22.94 26.25
CA ILE A 99 22.61 -21.68 26.82
C ILE A 99 23.50 -21.25 27.99
N GLU A 100 23.84 -22.16 28.91
CA GLU A 100 24.72 -21.87 30.04
C GLU A 100 26.09 -21.36 29.57
N LYS A 101 26.69 -22.03 28.59
CA LYS A 101 27.96 -21.61 28.01
C LYS A 101 27.89 -20.23 27.37
N LEU A 102 26.81 -19.94 26.63
CA LEU A 102 26.61 -18.61 26.04
C LEU A 102 26.41 -17.53 27.11
N GLY A 103 25.68 -17.83 28.18
CA GLY A 103 25.53 -16.93 29.34
C GLY A 103 26.86 -16.64 30.05
N GLN A 104 27.72 -17.66 30.19
CA GLN A 104 29.08 -17.47 30.72
C GLN A 104 29.91 -16.57 29.81
N ILE A 105 29.86 -16.76 28.49
CA ILE A 105 30.56 -15.88 27.54
C ILE A 105 30.02 -14.45 27.63
N LEU A 106 28.70 -14.27 27.67
CA LEU A 106 28.05 -12.95 27.75
C LEU A 106 28.54 -12.13 28.95
N THR A 107 28.68 -12.79 30.11
CA THR A 107 28.99 -12.16 31.41
C THR A 107 30.49 -12.11 31.74
N ASP A 108 31.35 -12.75 30.93
CA ASP A 108 32.79 -12.73 31.11
C ASP A 108 33.41 -11.43 30.60
N THR A 109 33.63 -10.49 31.51
CA THR A 109 34.25 -9.18 31.25
C THR A 109 35.71 -9.25 30.79
N SER A 110 36.36 -10.43 30.89
CA SER A 110 37.71 -10.63 30.34
C SER A 110 37.71 -10.89 28.83
N LEU A 111 36.56 -11.21 28.24
CA LEU A 111 36.42 -11.45 26.80
C LEU A 111 36.19 -10.14 26.01
N PRO A 112 36.67 -10.07 24.76
CA PRO A 112 36.39 -8.93 23.90
C PRO A 112 34.88 -8.74 23.65
N LEU A 113 34.43 -7.48 23.58
CA LEU A 113 33.03 -7.13 23.31
C LEU A 113 32.44 -7.86 22.11
N TRP A 114 33.23 -8.03 21.03
CA TRP A 114 32.80 -8.80 19.87
C TRP A 114 32.29 -10.20 20.25
N GLU A 115 33.02 -10.99 21.03
CA GLU A 115 32.60 -12.35 21.40
C GLU A 115 31.36 -12.34 22.30
N ARG A 116 31.26 -11.35 23.19
CA ARG A 116 30.10 -11.18 24.08
C ARG A 116 28.84 -10.79 23.30
N TYR A 117 28.96 -9.88 22.33
CA TYR A 117 27.87 -9.53 21.40
C TYR A 117 27.42 -10.73 20.56
N ARG A 118 28.34 -11.58 20.09
CA ARG A 118 27.95 -12.82 19.38
C ARG A 118 27.14 -13.74 20.26
N ALA A 119 27.53 -13.90 21.53
CA ALA A 119 26.79 -14.69 22.50
C ALA A 119 25.41 -14.09 22.80
N MET A 120 25.33 -12.76 22.91
CA MET A 120 24.08 -12.00 23.08
C MET A 120 23.09 -12.30 21.95
N PHE A 121 23.47 -12.10 20.69
CA PHE A 121 22.59 -12.37 19.55
C PHE A 121 22.27 -13.85 19.38
N SER A 122 23.17 -14.75 19.77
CA SER A 122 22.86 -16.19 19.83
C SER A 122 21.78 -16.50 20.87
N LEU A 123 21.88 -15.97 22.09
CA LEU A 123 20.87 -16.17 23.12
C LEU A 123 19.52 -15.56 22.72
N ARG A 124 19.53 -14.37 22.08
CA ARG A 124 18.31 -13.73 21.54
C ARG A 124 17.62 -14.66 20.56
N ASN A 125 18.38 -15.17 19.59
CA ASN A 125 17.84 -16.01 18.55
C ASN A 125 17.34 -17.38 19.07
N ILE A 126 17.83 -17.85 20.22
CA ILE A 126 17.31 -19.05 20.90
C ILE A 126 15.94 -18.77 21.54
N GLY A 127 15.75 -17.60 22.17
CA GLY A 127 14.43 -17.10 22.59
C GLY A 127 13.68 -17.91 23.65
N THR A 128 14.31 -18.90 24.31
CA THR A 128 13.69 -19.64 25.42
C THR A 128 13.82 -18.86 26.73
N ASP A 129 12.93 -19.06 27.70
CA ASP A 129 13.00 -18.41 29.02
C ASP A 129 14.37 -18.55 29.70
N ALA A 130 15.03 -19.70 29.55
CA ALA A 130 16.38 -19.92 30.07
C ALA A 130 17.42 -19.04 29.37
N ALA A 131 17.33 -18.89 28.05
CA ALA A 131 18.21 -18.00 27.28
C ALA A 131 17.93 -16.52 27.57
N ILE A 132 16.67 -16.16 27.77
CA ILE A 132 16.23 -14.81 28.11
C ILE A 132 16.72 -14.42 29.52
N LYS A 133 16.60 -15.32 30.50
CA LYS A 133 17.19 -15.10 31.83
C LYS A 133 18.70 -14.97 31.79
N ALA A 134 19.38 -15.76 30.96
CA ALA A 134 20.82 -15.65 30.77
C ALA A 134 21.20 -14.30 30.12
N LEU A 135 20.41 -13.81 29.15
CA LEU A 135 20.56 -12.47 28.56
C LEU A 135 20.42 -11.37 29.61
N GLY A 136 19.40 -11.46 30.47
CA GLY A 136 19.15 -10.50 31.54
C GLY A 136 20.36 -10.29 32.47
N GLN A 137 21.20 -11.31 32.66
CA GLN A 137 22.43 -11.18 33.45
C GLN A 137 23.44 -10.18 32.84
N GLY A 138 23.38 -9.96 31.52
CA GLY A 138 24.22 -8.99 30.82
C GLY A 138 24.00 -7.54 31.30
N LEU A 139 22.80 -7.21 31.79
CA LEU A 139 22.48 -5.88 32.34
C LEU A 139 23.26 -5.53 33.61
N PHE A 140 23.91 -6.51 34.24
CA PHE A 140 24.71 -6.29 35.45
C PHE A 140 26.22 -6.28 35.18
N CYS A 141 26.62 -6.29 33.90
CA CYS A 141 28.02 -6.13 33.51
C CYS A 141 28.40 -4.65 33.53
N GLU A 142 29.04 -4.19 34.61
CA GLU A 142 29.35 -2.77 34.84
C GLU A 142 30.51 -2.21 33.98
N ASP A 143 31.10 -3.03 33.10
CA ASP A 143 32.31 -2.68 32.34
C ASP A 143 32.07 -1.81 31.11
N SER A 144 30.89 -1.91 30.47
CA SER A 144 30.52 -1.11 29.30
C SER A 144 29.04 -0.73 29.34
N ALA A 145 28.77 0.57 29.28
CA ALA A 145 27.40 1.10 29.18
C ALA A 145 26.79 0.74 27.81
N LEU A 146 27.57 0.78 26.73
CA LEU A 146 27.15 0.38 25.40
C LEU A 146 26.68 -1.09 25.37
N PHE A 147 27.43 -1.98 26.02
CA PHE A 147 27.06 -3.40 26.09
C PHE A 147 25.73 -3.59 26.83
N ARG A 148 25.52 -2.91 27.96
CA ARG A 148 24.26 -3.00 28.71
C ARG A 148 23.09 -2.40 27.94
N HIS A 149 23.31 -1.30 27.23
CA HIS A 149 22.35 -0.71 26.30
C HIS A 149 21.91 -1.75 25.26
N GLU A 150 22.85 -2.41 24.58
CA GLU A 150 22.52 -3.44 23.60
C GLU A 150 21.76 -4.62 24.20
N VAL A 151 22.11 -5.04 25.42
CA VAL A 151 21.37 -6.10 26.12
C VAL A 151 19.92 -5.66 26.35
N ALA A 152 19.68 -4.43 26.80
CA ALA A 152 18.34 -3.89 26.99
C ALA A 152 17.56 -3.85 25.66
N PHE A 153 18.19 -3.38 24.58
CA PHE A 153 17.61 -3.35 23.24
C PHE A 153 17.19 -4.74 22.78
N VAL A 154 18.08 -5.72 22.92
CA VAL A 154 17.83 -7.12 22.58
C VAL A 154 16.70 -7.73 23.42
N LEU A 155 16.61 -7.39 24.71
CA LEU A 155 15.50 -7.83 25.56
C LEU A 155 14.17 -7.20 25.12
N GLY A 156 14.19 -5.93 24.71
CA GLY A 156 13.05 -5.24 24.09
C GLY A 156 12.57 -5.93 22.81
N GLN A 157 13.50 -6.38 21.95
CA GLN A 157 13.15 -7.17 20.75
C GLN A 157 12.48 -8.51 21.08
N VAL A 158 12.84 -9.13 22.21
CA VAL A 158 12.29 -10.43 22.62
C VAL A 158 10.91 -10.29 23.27
N GLN A 159 10.59 -9.13 23.85
CA GLN A 159 9.28 -8.81 24.45
C GLN A 159 8.78 -9.81 25.51
N SER A 160 9.70 -10.39 26.30
CA SER A 160 9.34 -11.37 27.33
C SER A 160 9.23 -10.75 28.71
N ALA A 161 8.11 -11.02 29.39
CA ALA A 161 7.86 -10.58 30.76
C ALA A 161 8.85 -11.16 31.80
N VAL A 162 9.63 -12.18 31.42
CA VAL A 162 10.57 -12.88 32.32
C VAL A 162 11.71 -11.97 32.82
N VAL A 163 11.97 -10.84 32.14
CA VAL A 163 13.08 -9.91 32.44
C VAL A 163 12.64 -8.53 32.93
N ILE A 164 11.35 -8.37 33.29
CA ILE A 164 10.82 -7.10 33.78
C ILE A 164 11.59 -6.61 35.01
N ASP A 165 11.91 -7.52 35.94
CA ASP A 165 12.64 -7.18 37.17
C ASP A 165 14.05 -6.64 36.87
N GLU A 166 14.77 -7.26 35.94
CA GLU A 166 16.11 -6.83 35.54
C GLU A 166 16.10 -5.49 34.81
N LEU A 167 15.17 -5.28 33.87
CA LEU A 167 15.00 -4.01 33.14
C LEU A 167 14.61 -2.87 34.09
N LYS A 168 13.66 -3.13 34.99
CA LYS A 168 13.26 -2.21 36.05
C LYS A 168 14.44 -1.83 36.93
N ALA A 169 15.23 -2.82 37.37
CA ALA A 169 16.38 -2.58 38.24
C ALA A 169 17.40 -1.60 37.64
N ARG A 170 17.60 -1.60 36.31
CA ARG A 170 18.47 -0.62 35.63
C ARG A 170 17.79 0.72 35.39
N LEU A 171 16.51 0.75 35.00
CA LEU A 171 15.77 2.01 34.79
C LEU A 171 15.73 2.87 36.08
N ILE A 172 15.46 2.25 37.23
CA ILE A 172 15.34 2.95 38.52
C ILE A 172 16.68 3.41 39.10
N LEU A 173 17.80 2.86 38.62
CA LEU A 173 19.12 3.15 39.16
C LEU A 173 19.60 4.52 38.69
N LYS A 174 19.46 5.55 39.53
CA LYS A 174 19.88 6.93 39.21
C LYS A 174 21.35 7.10 38.83
N THR A 175 22.22 6.19 39.26
CA THR A 175 23.65 6.22 38.95
C THR A 175 23.99 5.49 37.65
N GLU A 176 23.02 4.83 37.01
CA GLU A 176 23.22 4.19 35.71
C GLU A 176 23.34 5.25 34.61
N ASN A 177 24.12 4.91 33.57
CA ASN A 177 24.27 5.74 32.38
C ASN A 177 22.89 5.98 31.73
N PRO A 178 22.53 7.22 31.39
CA PRO A 178 21.26 7.55 30.76
C PRO A 178 20.95 6.73 29.49
N MET A 179 21.98 6.31 28.75
CA MET A 179 21.88 5.41 27.59
C MET A 179 21.22 4.07 27.94
N VAL A 180 21.63 3.44 29.03
CA VAL A 180 21.05 2.16 29.44
C VAL A 180 19.64 2.36 29.99
N ARG A 181 19.41 3.48 30.71
CA ARG A 181 18.11 3.78 31.31
C ARG A 181 17.02 4.01 30.25
N HIS A 182 17.31 4.77 29.19
CA HIS A 182 16.31 4.96 28.13
C HIS A 182 15.99 3.65 27.42
N GLU A 183 17.01 2.83 27.15
CA GLU A 183 16.81 1.58 26.44
C GLU A 183 16.01 0.56 27.29
N CYS A 184 16.23 0.55 28.61
CA CYS A 184 15.38 -0.19 29.52
C CYS A 184 13.93 0.33 29.54
N ALA A 185 13.71 1.64 29.44
CA ALA A 185 12.36 2.19 29.33
C ALA A 185 11.66 1.77 28.03
N GLU A 186 12.35 1.85 26.89
CA GLU A 186 11.80 1.42 25.59
C GLU A 186 11.54 -0.10 25.57
N ALA A 187 12.44 -0.91 26.13
CA ALA A 187 12.24 -2.34 26.27
C ALA A 187 11.02 -2.69 27.15
N LEU A 188 10.81 -1.97 28.26
CA LEU A 188 9.60 -2.13 29.08
C LEU A 188 8.33 -1.73 28.32
N GLY A 189 8.41 -0.67 27.51
CA GLY A 189 7.32 -0.25 26.61
C GLY A 189 6.97 -1.33 25.58
N ALA A 190 7.97 -1.96 24.99
CA ALA A 190 7.79 -3.07 24.05
C ALA A 190 7.21 -4.34 24.69
N ILE A 191 7.42 -4.58 25.99
CA ILE A 191 6.81 -5.70 26.74
C ILE A 191 5.34 -5.41 27.10
N ALA A 192 4.96 -4.14 27.27
CA ALA A 192 3.59 -3.65 27.38
C ALA A 192 2.66 -4.28 28.45
N THR A 193 3.20 -4.81 29.55
CA THR A 193 2.37 -5.29 30.68
C THR A 193 1.89 -4.15 31.58
N GLU A 194 0.84 -4.38 32.38
CA GLU A 194 0.36 -3.42 33.39
C GLU A 194 1.46 -3.01 34.39
N GLU A 195 2.38 -3.93 34.73
CA GLU A 195 3.54 -3.61 35.56
C GLU A 195 4.50 -2.65 34.85
N CYS A 196 4.80 -2.90 33.57
CA CYS A 196 5.65 -2.01 32.77
C CYS A 196 5.06 -0.61 32.69
N GLU A 197 3.75 -0.50 32.42
CA GLU A 197 3.05 0.78 32.34
C GLU A 197 3.13 1.57 33.65
N ALA A 198 2.94 0.88 34.78
CA ALA A 198 3.04 1.50 36.10
C ALA A 198 4.45 2.02 36.38
N ILE A 199 5.49 1.27 35.99
CA ILE A 199 6.89 1.69 36.10
C ILE A 199 7.14 2.92 35.23
N LEU A 200 6.78 2.88 33.94
CA LEU A 200 7.06 3.97 32.99
C LEU A 200 6.40 5.30 33.41
N LYS A 201 5.16 5.25 33.94
CA LYS A 201 4.45 6.42 34.46
C LYS A 201 5.19 7.12 35.61
N GLU A 202 5.96 6.38 36.40
CA GLU A 202 6.76 6.95 37.50
C GLU A 202 7.89 7.85 36.98
N TYR A 203 8.46 7.52 35.80
CA TYR A 203 9.65 8.16 35.25
C TYR A 203 9.37 9.21 34.16
N LEU A 204 8.11 9.55 33.90
CA LEU A 204 7.70 10.69 33.04
C LEU A 204 8.29 12.04 33.47
N LYS A 205 8.75 12.15 34.73
CA LYS A 205 9.35 13.36 35.31
C LYS A 205 10.78 13.13 35.82
N ASP A 206 11.47 12.11 35.30
CA ASP A 206 12.89 11.85 35.61
C ASP A 206 13.76 13.10 35.43
N GLU A 207 14.91 13.20 36.08
CA GLU A 207 15.80 14.35 35.92
C GLU A 207 16.49 14.35 34.55
N GLU A 208 16.78 13.17 34.01
CA GLU A 208 17.40 12.98 32.72
C GLU A 208 16.38 13.14 31.59
N ARG A 209 16.68 14.04 30.65
CA ARG A 209 15.78 14.36 29.54
C ARG A 209 15.47 13.14 28.67
N VAL A 210 16.50 12.39 28.30
CA VAL A 210 16.36 11.22 27.42
C VAL A 210 15.48 10.14 28.05
N VAL A 211 15.58 9.94 29.36
CA VAL A 211 14.76 8.95 30.07
C VAL A 211 13.30 9.39 30.11
N ARG A 212 13.01 10.67 30.39
CA ARG A 212 11.63 11.19 30.34
C ARG A 212 11.00 11.02 28.96
N GLU A 213 11.72 11.46 27.92
CA GLU A 213 11.23 11.42 26.53
C GLU A 213 11.03 9.97 26.06
N SER A 214 11.94 9.05 26.39
CA SER A 214 11.76 7.62 26.08
C SER A 214 10.62 6.99 26.88
N CYS A 215 10.35 7.39 28.13
CA CYS A 215 9.16 6.92 28.86
C CYS A 215 7.85 7.42 28.23
N GLU A 216 7.81 8.63 27.66
CA GLU A 216 6.65 9.12 26.91
C GLU A 216 6.42 8.26 25.66
N VAL A 217 7.45 8.03 24.85
CA VAL A 217 7.36 7.17 23.66
C VAL A 217 7.00 5.74 24.02
N ALA A 218 7.60 5.18 25.07
CA ALA A 218 7.32 3.83 25.54
C ALA A 218 5.86 3.68 25.99
N LEU A 219 5.26 4.70 26.61
CA LEU A 219 3.84 4.67 26.98
C LEU A 219 2.92 4.74 25.76
N ASP A 220 3.27 5.52 24.73
CA ASP A 220 2.55 5.49 23.45
C ASP A 220 2.62 4.08 22.81
N MET A 221 3.76 3.39 22.95
CA MET A 221 3.88 1.98 22.54
C MET A 221 2.98 1.06 23.37
N VAL A 222 2.96 1.22 24.70
CA VAL A 222 2.05 0.45 25.58
C VAL A 222 0.59 0.67 25.20
N ASP A 223 0.18 1.91 24.95
CA ASP A 223 -1.18 2.25 24.53
C ASP A 223 -1.53 1.64 23.17
N TYR A 224 -0.56 1.61 22.24
CA TYR A 224 -0.72 0.97 20.94
C TYR A 224 -0.86 -0.56 21.06
N GLU A 225 0.03 -1.22 21.79
CA GLU A 225 0.03 -2.67 22.01
C GLU A 225 -1.21 -3.12 22.81
N ASN A 226 -1.70 -2.30 23.75
CA ASN A 226 -2.92 -2.56 24.51
C ASN A 226 -4.21 -2.05 23.86
N SER A 227 -4.11 -1.42 22.68
CA SER A 227 -5.29 -0.96 21.95
C SER A 227 -6.16 -2.15 21.51
N PRO A 228 -7.49 -1.97 21.39
CA PRO A 228 -8.39 -3.04 20.94
C PRO A 228 -7.99 -3.60 19.56
N ASP A 229 -7.43 -2.73 18.71
CA ASP A 229 -6.94 -3.08 17.37
C ASP A 229 -5.77 -4.09 17.40
N PHE A 230 -4.97 -4.11 18.47
CA PHE A 230 -3.86 -5.04 18.67
C PHE A 230 -4.23 -6.23 19.57
N GLN A 231 -4.96 -6.05 20.67
CA GLN A 231 -5.37 -7.14 21.57
C GLN A 231 -6.30 -8.16 20.89
N ASP A 232 -7.12 -7.76 19.91
CA ASP A 232 -7.92 -8.71 19.12
C ASP A 232 -7.05 -9.62 18.23
N THR A 233 -5.81 -9.24 17.93
CA THR A 233 -4.87 -10.08 17.18
C THR A 233 -4.20 -11.13 18.07
N GLU A 234 -3.84 -10.81 19.32
CA GLU A 234 -3.23 -11.74 20.29
C GLU A 234 -4.24 -12.65 21.01
N MET A 235 -5.41 -12.15 21.40
CA MET A 235 -6.43 -12.95 22.11
C MET A 235 -6.97 -14.11 21.23
N ASN A 236 -6.88 -13.97 19.91
CA ASN A 236 -7.18 -15.03 18.94
C ASN A 236 -6.04 -16.06 18.76
N ALA A 237 -4.81 -15.73 19.15
CA ALA A 237 -3.68 -16.65 19.19
C ALA A 237 -3.68 -17.48 20.49
N ALA A 238 -3.92 -16.86 21.65
CA ALA A 238 -3.91 -17.54 22.95
C ALA A 238 -5.06 -18.55 23.16
N ARG A 239 -6.23 -18.32 22.56
CA ARG A 239 -7.38 -19.25 22.63
C ARG A 239 -7.15 -20.61 21.93
N ARG A 240 -6.09 -20.75 21.13
CA ARG A 240 -5.75 -22.03 20.47
C ARG A 240 -4.99 -22.99 21.39
N SER A 241 -4.37 -22.51 22.47
CA SER A 241 -3.52 -23.32 23.34
C SER A 241 -4.29 -23.96 24.50
N THR A 242 -5.38 -23.34 24.97
CA THR A 242 -6.19 -23.83 26.10
C THR A 242 -7.30 -24.81 25.72
N ALA A 243 -7.65 -24.92 24.42
CA ALA A 243 -8.67 -25.85 23.95
C ALA A 243 -8.19 -27.32 23.83
N LEU A 244 -6.89 -27.60 24.01
CA LEU A 244 -6.33 -28.95 23.88
C LEU A 244 -6.47 -29.83 25.14
N LEU A 245 -6.92 -29.27 26.28
CA LEU A 245 -6.87 -29.93 27.60
C LEU A 245 -8.22 -30.38 28.18
N LEU A 246 -9.35 -30.18 27.49
CA LEU A 246 -10.66 -30.68 27.95
C LEU A 246 -11.34 -31.57 26.91
N GLY A 247 -10.88 -32.82 26.87
CA GLY A 247 -11.73 -33.96 27.20
C GLY A 247 -12.90 -34.29 26.26
N ALA A 248 -12.65 -35.26 25.39
CA ALA A 248 -13.60 -36.02 24.60
C ALA A 248 -14.87 -36.49 25.36
N SER A 249 -16.03 -36.41 24.69
CA SER A 249 -17.03 -37.47 24.79
C SER A 249 -18.02 -37.54 23.62
N ARG A 250 -17.97 -38.72 22.99
CA ARG A 250 -19.06 -39.55 22.48
C ARG A 250 -19.76 -39.22 21.15
N THR A 251 -19.74 -40.29 20.35
CA THR A 251 -20.33 -40.55 19.05
C THR A 251 -21.83 -40.88 19.08
N ARG A 252 -22.42 -40.81 17.86
CA ARG A 252 -23.60 -41.49 17.28
C ARG A 252 -24.94 -40.73 17.31
N PHE A 253 -25.46 -40.37 16.12
CA PHE A 253 -26.47 -41.16 15.38
C PHE A 253 -26.81 -40.57 13.99
N ALA A 254 -26.94 -41.49 13.04
CA ALA A 254 -27.63 -41.54 11.74
C ALA A 254 -28.50 -40.37 11.20
N SER A 255 -28.21 -39.99 9.94
CA SER A 255 -29.06 -40.12 8.73
C SER A 255 -30.60 -39.91 8.84
N LEU A 256 -31.13 -38.85 8.22
CA LEU A 256 -32.07 -38.90 7.06
C LEU A 256 -32.58 -37.51 6.63
N ARG A 257 -32.26 -37.17 5.38
CA ARG A 257 -32.96 -36.34 4.37
C ARG A 257 -33.80 -35.10 4.73
N ALA A 258 -33.45 -34.06 3.97
CA ALA A 258 -34.30 -33.03 3.35
C ALA A 258 -34.85 -31.90 4.23
N CYS A 259 -34.09 -30.81 4.28
CA CYS A 259 -34.67 -29.47 4.24
C CYS A 259 -33.66 -28.52 3.57
N SER A 260 -34.06 -27.93 2.44
CA SER A 260 -33.36 -26.82 1.83
C SER A 260 -33.31 -25.66 2.82
N THR A 261 -32.12 -25.35 3.33
CA THR A 261 -31.86 -24.08 3.99
C THR A 261 -30.60 -23.51 3.35
N GLN A 262 -30.77 -22.39 2.65
CA GLN A 262 -29.68 -21.51 2.27
C GLN A 262 -28.91 -21.19 3.54
N THR A 263 -27.73 -21.76 3.73
CA THR A 263 -26.71 -21.15 4.57
C THR A 263 -26.42 -19.80 3.92
N LEU A 264 -26.88 -18.72 4.55
CA LEU A 264 -26.52 -17.35 4.19
C LEU A 264 -25.00 -17.32 4.04
N ARG A 265 -24.51 -17.19 2.81
CA ARG A 265 -23.08 -17.04 2.52
C ARG A 265 -22.62 -15.77 3.23
N THR A 266 -21.81 -15.92 4.26
CA THR A 266 -21.40 -14.86 5.19
C THR A 266 -20.71 -13.68 4.50
N TYR A 267 -20.21 -13.88 3.28
CA TYR A 267 -19.55 -12.86 2.46
C TYR A 267 -20.46 -12.16 1.44
N ARG A 268 -21.78 -12.42 1.37
CA ARG A 268 -22.67 -11.72 0.43
C ARG A 268 -23.25 -10.44 1.06
N ALA A 269 -23.29 -9.36 0.27
CA ALA A 269 -23.85 -8.09 0.69
C ALA A 269 -25.37 -8.18 0.90
N SER A 270 -25.92 -7.21 1.64
CA SER A 270 -27.35 -7.10 1.92
C SER A 270 -28.21 -6.87 0.67
N THR A 271 -27.62 -6.24 -0.35
CA THR A 271 -28.27 -5.87 -1.62
C THR A 271 -27.29 -6.03 -2.79
N ASN A 272 -27.84 -6.19 -3.99
CA ASN A 272 -27.08 -6.14 -5.25
C ASN A 272 -27.16 -4.78 -5.94
N ASP A 273 -28.00 -3.87 -5.45
CA ASP A 273 -28.06 -2.50 -5.98
C ASP A 273 -26.86 -1.69 -5.46
N PRO A 274 -25.98 -1.19 -6.34
CA PRO A 274 -24.84 -0.39 -5.93
C PRO A 274 -25.22 0.90 -5.18
N GLY A 275 -26.43 1.44 -5.38
CA GLY A 275 -26.89 2.65 -4.70
C GLY A 275 -27.34 2.46 -3.25
N ASP A 276 -27.71 1.23 -2.89
CA ASP A 276 -28.25 0.89 -1.57
C ASP A 276 -27.20 0.24 -0.64
N LEU A 277 -25.95 0.09 -1.10
CA LEU A 277 -24.87 -0.48 -0.31
C LEU A 277 -24.51 0.43 0.88
N ALA A 278 -24.46 -0.15 2.07
CA ALA A 278 -24.17 0.57 3.31
C ALA A 278 -22.79 0.21 3.88
N ILE A 279 -22.37 0.93 4.93
CA ILE A 279 -21.13 0.66 5.68
C ILE A 279 -21.11 -0.77 6.23
N SER A 280 -22.28 -1.33 6.58
CA SER A 280 -22.42 -2.72 7.03
C SER A 280 -22.13 -3.78 5.95
N ASP A 281 -22.03 -3.37 4.69
CA ASP A 281 -21.71 -4.22 3.55
C ASP A 281 -20.22 -4.17 3.15
N VAL A 282 -19.41 -3.37 3.82
CA VAL A 282 -17.95 -3.35 3.61
C VAL A 282 -17.38 -4.74 3.86
N GLY A 283 -16.55 -5.21 2.93
CA GLY A 283 -15.99 -6.56 2.92
C GLY A 283 -16.91 -7.63 2.34
N LYS A 284 -18.13 -7.30 1.93
CA LYS A 284 -19.07 -8.24 1.32
C LYS A 284 -19.20 -8.05 -0.18
N PHE A 285 -19.57 -9.12 -0.88
CA PHE A 285 -19.71 -9.16 -2.33
C PHE A 285 -21.15 -8.93 -2.76
N TYR A 286 -21.34 -8.02 -3.70
CA TYR A 286 -22.59 -7.84 -4.43
C TYR A 286 -22.42 -8.33 -5.88
N GLU A 287 -23.53 -8.75 -6.47
CA GLU A 287 -23.56 -9.32 -7.82
C GLU A 287 -23.94 -8.26 -8.85
N VAL A 288 -23.15 -8.18 -9.92
CA VAL A 288 -23.42 -7.26 -11.03
C VAL A 288 -24.34 -7.95 -12.04
N ALA A 289 -25.43 -7.28 -12.40
CA ALA A 289 -26.41 -7.80 -13.35
C ALA A 289 -25.81 -8.00 -14.76
N PRO A 290 -26.16 -9.10 -15.47
CA PRO A 290 -25.69 -9.38 -16.83
C PRO A 290 -25.92 -8.23 -17.83
N GLU A 291 -27.06 -7.55 -17.72
CA GLU A 291 -27.43 -6.44 -18.60
C GLU A 291 -26.46 -5.26 -18.45
N ALA A 292 -26.09 -4.93 -17.21
CA ALA A 292 -25.14 -3.87 -16.93
C ALA A 292 -23.73 -4.23 -17.43
N LEU A 293 -23.33 -5.50 -17.32
CA LEU A 293 -22.03 -5.98 -17.81
C LEU A 293 -21.86 -5.84 -19.32
N ASP A 294 -22.93 -6.12 -20.07
CA ASP A 294 -22.92 -6.03 -21.53
C ASP A 294 -22.98 -4.56 -22.00
N HIS A 295 -23.88 -3.74 -21.43
CA HIS A 295 -23.97 -2.32 -21.79
C HIS A 295 -22.69 -1.54 -21.44
N LEU A 296 -22.14 -1.76 -20.24
CA LEU A 296 -20.91 -1.09 -19.77
C LEU A 296 -19.63 -1.70 -20.36
N GLN A 297 -19.76 -2.74 -21.18
CA GLN A 297 -18.67 -3.45 -21.85
C GLN A 297 -17.58 -3.93 -20.88
N PHE A 298 -17.95 -4.26 -19.63
CA PHE A 298 -16.99 -4.67 -18.62
C PHE A 298 -16.21 -5.91 -19.03
N LYS A 299 -16.83 -6.85 -19.76
CA LYS A 299 -16.12 -8.00 -20.35
C LYS A 299 -14.87 -7.59 -21.14
N ARG A 300 -14.95 -6.51 -21.92
CA ARG A 300 -13.85 -6.01 -22.75
C ARG A 300 -12.85 -5.15 -21.94
N ASN A 301 -13.36 -4.42 -20.95
CA ASN A 301 -12.60 -3.45 -20.17
C ASN A 301 -11.96 -4.05 -18.90
N LEU A 302 -12.33 -5.25 -18.48
CA LEU A 302 -11.65 -5.91 -17.37
C LEU A 302 -10.27 -6.43 -17.79
N THR A 303 -9.34 -6.52 -16.82
CA THR A 303 -8.02 -7.09 -17.08
C THR A 303 -8.14 -8.54 -17.54
N LYS A 304 -7.11 -9.05 -18.22
CA LYS A 304 -7.11 -10.42 -18.76
C LYS A 304 -7.31 -11.45 -17.66
N GLU A 305 -6.71 -11.23 -16.50
CA GLU A 305 -6.78 -12.08 -15.32
C GLU A 305 -8.20 -12.10 -14.74
N GLN A 306 -8.79 -10.91 -14.56
CA GLN A 306 -10.17 -10.77 -14.08
C GLN A 306 -11.17 -11.42 -15.03
N ARG A 307 -11.02 -11.19 -16.34
CA ARG A 307 -11.87 -11.84 -17.35
C ARG A 307 -11.81 -13.35 -17.26
N LYS A 308 -10.61 -13.94 -17.12
CA LYS A 308 -10.46 -15.39 -16.96
C LYS A 308 -11.15 -15.90 -15.69
N GLN A 309 -11.01 -15.17 -14.58
CA GLN A 309 -11.69 -15.51 -13.34
C GLN A 309 -13.21 -15.53 -13.55
N TYR A 310 -13.77 -14.51 -14.17
CA TYR A 310 -15.20 -14.45 -14.48
C TYR A 310 -15.66 -15.52 -15.45
N ASP A 311 -14.92 -15.76 -16.54
CA ASP A 311 -15.22 -16.81 -17.52
C ASP A 311 -15.22 -18.20 -16.87
N THR A 312 -14.44 -18.39 -15.80
CA THR A 312 -14.37 -19.67 -15.08
C THR A 312 -15.42 -19.79 -13.99
N LEU A 313 -15.67 -18.72 -13.23
CA LEU A 313 -16.61 -18.74 -12.09
C LEU A 313 -18.07 -18.51 -12.51
N GLY A 314 -18.29 -17.95 -13.69
CA GLY A 314 -19.63 -17.75 -14.28
C GLY A 314 -20.48 -16.67 -13.61
N GLU A 315 -19.88 -15.83 -12.76
CA GLU A 315 -20.57 -14.76 -12.02
C GLU A 315 -19.64 -13.55 -11.86
N TYR A 316 -20.21 -12.34 -11.80
CA TYR A 316 -19.46 -11.10 -11.57
C TYR A 316 -19.77 -10.59 -10.16
N LEU A 317 -18.89 -10.92 -9.22
CA LEU A 317 -19.00 -10.49 -7.84
C LEU A 317 -17.95 -9.45 -7.50
N TRP A 318 -18.41 -8.31 -7.02
CA TRP A 318 -17.55 -7.20 -6.65
C TRP A 318 -17.69 -6.94 -5.15
N MET A 319 -16.55 -6.82 -4.48
CA MET A 319 -16.51 -6.52 -3.05
C MET A 319 -16.81 -5.05 -2.82
N CYS A 320 -17.77 -4.75 -1.94
CA CYS A 320 -17.99 -3.40 -1.44
C CYS A 320 -16.83 -3.02 -0.51
N ARG A 321 -16.08 -1.98 -0.87
CA ARG A 321 -14.93 -1.48 -0.11
C ARG A 321 -15.18 -0.06 0.37
N ARG A 322 -14.51 0.34 1.45
CA ARG A 322 -14.63 1.69 2.01
C ARG A 322 -14.37 2.83 1.00
N PRO A 323 -13.32 2.78 0.14
CA PRO A 323 -13.06 3.84 -0.85
C PRO A 323 -14.21 4.00 -1.88
N TYR A 324 -14.92 2.92 -2.19
CA TYR A 324 -16.08 2.96 -3.07
C TYR A 324 -17.23 3.74 -2.41
N LEU A 325 -17.56 3.44 -1.15
CA LEU A 325 -18.62 4.15 -0.43
C LEU A 325 -18.29 5.64 -0.25
N GLU A 326 -17.03 5.98 0.02
CA GLU A 326 -16.58 7.37 0.11
C GLU A 326 -16.76 8.12 -1.21
N ALA A 327 -16.40 7.48 -2.33
CA ALA A 327 -16.61 8.05 -3.65
C ALA A 327 -18.11 8.15 -4.03
N VAL A 328 -18.94 7.19 -3.65
CA VAL A 328 -20.40 7.26 -3.83
C VAL A 328 -20.98 8.43 -3.03
N ASN A 329 -20.57 8.62 -1.78
CA ASN A 329 -21.00 9.76 -0.96
C ASN A 329 -20.65 11.10 -1.63
N CYS A 330 -19.45 11.18 -2.24
CA CYS A 330 -19.05 12.33 -3.04
C CYS A 330 -19.98 12.55 -4.26
N LEU A 331 -20.32 11.49 -4.99
CA LEU A 331 -21.24 11.57 -6.14
C LEU A 331 -22.67 11.95 -5.74
N GLN A 332 -23.14 11.54 -4.56
CA GLN A 332 -24.46 11.92 -4.04
C GLN A 332 -24.57 13.42 -3.76
N ALA A 333 -23.46 14.09 -3.45
CA ALA A 333 -23.41 15.54 -3.24
C ALA A 333 -23.52 16.36 -4.54
N VAL A 334 -23.40 15.72 -5.71
CA VAL A 334 -23.46 16.39 -7.02
C VAL A 334 -24.84 16.99 -7.27
N ARG A 335 -24.84 18.30 -7.53
CA ARG A 335 -26.02 19.12 -7.79
C ARG A 335 -25.69 20.25 -8.77
N PRO A 336 -26.67 20.79 -9.52
CA PRO A 336 -26.43 21.82 -10.53
C PRO A 336 -25.84 23.14 -9.99
N SER A 337 -26.02 23.44 -8.72
CA SER A 337 -25.59 24.72 -8.13
C SER A 337 -24.09 24.81 -7.84
N PHE A 338 -23.35 23.71 -7.97
CA PHE A 338 -21.91 23.66 -7.71
C PHE A 338 -21.15 23.22 -8.97
N PRO A 339 -19.89 23.64 -9.13
CA PRO A 339 -19.03 23.15 -10.21
C PRO A 339 -18.88 21.62 -10.12
N SER A 340 -18.49 21.02 -11.23
CA SER A 340 -18.22 19.59 -11.33
C SER A 340 -17.24 19.14 -10.28
N LEU A 341 -17.50 17.97 -9.68
CA LEU A 341 -16.63 17.43 -8.67
C LEU A 341 -15.44 16.69 -9.29
N ASN A 342 -14.21 17.06 -8.89
CA ASN A 342 -13.01 16.30 -9.24
C ASN A 342 -12.64 15.35 -8.09
N VAL A 343 -12.55 14.06 -8.38
CA VAL A 343 -12.14 13.01 -7.44
C VAL A 343 -10.95 12.27 -8.00
N VAL A 344 -9.90 12.08 -7.19
CA VAL A 344 -8.70 11.34 -7.60
C VAL A 344 -8.54 10.11 -6.73
N LEU A 345 -8.65 8.93 -7.34
CA LEU A 345 -8.39 7.64 -6.72
C LEU A 345 -6.89 7.34 -6.79
N TRP A 346 -6.25 7.21 -5.63
CA TRP A 346 -4.82 6.94 -5.51
C TRP A 346 -4.53 5.80 -4.53
N GLY A 347 -3.27 5.39 -4.42
CA GLY A 347 -2.83 4.31 -3.54
C GLY A 347 -1.89 3.32 -4.23
N LYS A 348 -1.32 2.42 -3.42
CA LYS A 348 -0.30 1.44 -3.86
C LYS A 348 -0.74 0.63 -5.07
N PHE A 349 0.22 0.11 -5.82
CA PHE A 349 -0.08 -0.81 -6.92
C PHE A 349 -0.90 -2.02 -6.44
N GLY A 350 -1.95 -2.38 -7.18
CA GLY A 350 -2.74 -3.58 -6.90
C GLY A 350 -3.82 -3.46 -5.81
N THR A 351 -4.09 -2.27 -5.26
CA THR A 351 -5.11 -2.02 -4.23
C THR A 351 -6.56 -2.01 -4.76
N GLY A 352 -6.78 -2.08 -6.08
CA GLY A 352 -8.12 -2.12 -6.66
C GLY A 352 -8.70 -0.78 -7.12
N LYS A 353 -7.87 0.25 -7.34
CA LYS A 353 -8.29 1.56 -7.91
C LYS A 353 -9.20 1.45 -9.13
N SER A 354 -8.79 0.69 -10.14
CA SER A 354 -9.59 0.48 -11.35
C SER A 354 -10.91 -0.26 -11.05
N MET A 355 -10.95 -1.14 -10.05
CA MET A 355 -12.19 -1.82 -9.64
C MET A 355 -13.17 -0.84 -9.02
N THR A 356 -12.69 0.03 -8.12
CA THR A 356 -13.51 1.11 -7.56
C THR A 356 -14.05 2.02 -8.66
N LEU A 357 -13.25 2.34 -9.69
CA LEU A 357 -13.69 3.10 -10.85
C LEU A 357 -14.83 2.40 -11.63
N PHE A 358 -14.73 1.08 -11.85
CA PHE A 358 -15.81 0.30 -12.48
C PHE A 358 -17.07 0.23 -11.61
N GLN A 359 -16.92 0.12 -10.29
CA GLN A 359 -18.05 0.16 -9.35
C GLN A 359 -18.78 1.51 -9.40
N LEU A 360 -18.06 2.63 -9.50
CA LEU A 360 -18.64 3.97 -9.66
C LEU A 360 -19.36 4.12 -11.00
N THR A 361 -18.79 3.55 -12.06
CA THR A 361 -19.42 3.50 -13.39
C THR A 361 -20.74 2.72 -13.33
N HIS A 362 -20.76 1.58 -12.64
CA HIS A 362 -21.96 0.78 -12.42
C HIS A 362 -23.01 1.51 -11.58
N TYR A 363 -22.59 2.19 -10.52
CA TYR A 363 -23.45 3.04 -9.70
C TYR A 363 -24.12 4.13 -10.55
N ALA A 364 -23.36 4.93 -11.29
CA ALA A 364 -23.92 5.99 -12.13
C ALA A 364 -24.90 5.46 -13.20
N TYR A 365 -24.58 4.30 -13.79
CA TYR A 365 -25.49 3.61 -14.70
C TYR A 365 -26.80 3.21 -14.03
N SER A 366 -26.75 2.61 -12.82
CA SER A 366 -27.95 2.24 -12.05
C SER A 366 -28.83 3.44 -11.70
N GLN A 367 -28.22 4.59 -11.42
CA GLN A 367 -28.90 5.84 -11.09
C GLN A 367 -29.35 6.62 -12.34
N GLY A 368 -29.14 6.08 -13.55
CA GLY A 368 -29.56 6.69 -14.81
C GLY A 368 -28.76 7.93 -15.22
N TRP A 369 -27.52 8.08 -14.76
CA TRP A 369 -26.61 9.15 -15.21
C TRP A 369 -26.08 8.86 -16.62
N VAL A 370 -25.66 9.91 -17.32
CA VAL A 370 -24.87 9.75 -18.53
C VAL A 370 -23.42 9.45 -18.13
N VAL A 371 -22.84 8.41 -18.72
CA VAL A 371 -21.53 7.88 -18.32
C VAL A 371 -20.56 7.96 -19.49
N LEU A 372 -19.40 8.58 -19.27
CA LEU A 372 -18.26 8.54 -20.18
C LEU A 372 -17.11 7.85 -19.44
N HIS A 373 -16.83 6.60 -19.81
CA HIS A 373 -15.75 5.82 -19.21
C HIS A 373 -14.57 5.65 -20.16
N VAL A 374 -13.40 6.08 -19.69
CA VAL A 374 -12.12 5.90 -20.37
C VAL A 374 -11.36 4.79 -19.67
N HIS A 375 -11.34 3.62 -20.29
CA HIS A 375 -10.80 2.41 -19.69
C HIS A 375 -9.28 2.44 -19.47
N ASN A 376 -8.51 2.99 -20.40
CA ASN A 376 -7.04 2.99 -20.27
C ASN A 376 -6.38 4.03 -21.17
N VAL A 377 -5.92 5.14 -20.59
CA VAL A 377 -5.21 6.20 -21.32
C VAL A 377 -3.87 5.72 -21.88
N LEU A 378 -3.23 4.71 -21.27
CA LEU A 378 -1.97 4.15 -21.76
C LEU A 378 -2.08 3.59 -23.19
N LYS A 379 -3.29 3.23 -23.63
CA LYS A 379 -3.52 2.64 -24.94
C LYS A 379 -3.05 3.54 -26.08
N TRP A 380 -3.36 4.84 -26.06
CA TRP A 380 -2.95 5.76 -27.13
C TRP A 380 -1.71 6.58 -26.77
N THR A 381 -1.32 6.69 -25.51
CA THR A 381 -0.05 7.35 -25.13
C THR A 381 1.16 6.46 -25.31
N ARG A 382 0.99 5.13 -25.26
CA ARG A 382 2.09 4.14 -25.39
C ARG A 382 1.87 3.08 -26.45
N GLY A 383 0.63 2.93 -26.92
CA GLY A 383 0.33 2.03 -28.03
C GLY A 383 0.95 2.51 -29.34
N ARG A 384 0.83 1.66 -30.34
CA ARG A 384 1.37 1.88 -31.69
C ARG A 384 0.23 1.99 -32.71
N ASP A 385 -0.85 2.64 -32.28
CA ASP A 385 -2.01 2.87 -33.13
C ASP A 385 -1.71 3.99 -34.16
N GLU A 386 -2.52 4.04 -35.21
CA GLU A 386 -2.42 5.07 -36.24
C GLU A 386 -2.63 6.47 -35.65
N ILE A 387 -1.76 7.39 -36.07
CA ILE A 387 -1.81 8.80 -35.70
C ILE A 387 -1.93 9.67 -36.96
N ALA A 388 -2.62 10.79 -36.86
CA ALA A 388 -2.73 11.79 -37.91
C ALA A 388 -2.37 13.17 -37.36
N MET A 389 -1.81 14.05 -38.18
CA MET A 389 -1.67 15.46 -37.79
C MET A 389 -3.04 16.13 -37.89
N SER A 390 -3.42 16.89 -36.87
CA SER A 390 -4.76 17.47 -36.83
C SER A 390 -4.98 18.49 -37.94
N ALA A 391 -6.06 18.30 -38.70
CA ALA A 391 -6.50 19.25 -39.72
C ALA A 391 -7.15 20.50 -39.09
N TYR A 392 -7.76 20.34 -37.92
CA TYR A 392 -8.46 21.42 -37.22
C TYR A 392 -7.50 22.38 -36.50
N LYS A 393 -6.47 21.86 -35.81
CA LYS A 393 -5.51 22.68 -35.06
C LYS A 393 -4.05 22.29 -35.37
N PRO A 394 -3.27 23.17 -36.01
CA PRO A 394 -1.86 22.92 -36.29
C PRO A 394 -1.08 22.57 -35.01
N GLY A 395 -0.18 21.58 -35.12
CA GLY A 395 0.68 21.13 -34.03
C GLY A 395 0.05 20.07 -33.12
N ARG A 396 -1.23 19.73 -33.28
CA ARG A 396 -1.86 18.62 -32.57
C ARG A 396 -1.79 17.31 -33.33
N ILE A 397 -1.87 16.21 -32.58
CA ILE A 397 -1.88 14.85 -33.09
C ILE A 397 -3.22 14.21 -32.76
N ASP A 398 -3.89 13.74 -33.79
CA ASP A 398 -5.16 13.03 -33.70
C ASP A 398 -4.93 11.51 -33.65
N THR A 399 -5.73 10.85 -32.83
CA THR A 399 -5.69 9.39 -32.59
C THR A 399 -7.05 8.80 -33.00
N PRO A 400 -7.33 8.69 -34.30
CA PRO A 400 -8.68 8.40 -34.82
C PRO A 400 -9.25 7.08 -34.32
N ILE A 401 -8.43 6.01 -34.29
CA ILE A 401 -8.85 4.67 -33.84
C ILE A 401 -9.27 4.69 -32.36
N ALA A 402 -8.52 5.42 -31.52
CA ALA A 402 -8.83 5.55 -30.09
C ALA A 402 -10.12 6.35 -29.88
N ALA A 403 -10.28 7.48 -30.59
CA ALA A 403 -11.47 8.31 -30.50
C ALA A 403 -12.73 7.57 -31.00
N GLN A 404 -12.64 6.84 -32.11
CA GLN A 404 -13.74 6.01 -32.61
C GLN A 404 -14.16 4.94 -31.60
N ALA A 405 -13.19 4.28 -30.96
CA ALA A 405 -13.46 3.30 -29.93
C ALA A 405 -14.19 3.93 -28.72
N LEU A 406 -13.75 5.10 -28.24
CA LEU A 406 -14.42 5.82 -27.16
C LEU A 406 -15.86 6.22 -27.52
N LEU A 407 -16.10 6.68 -28.75
CA LEU A 407 -17.44 7.03 -29.22
C LEU A 407 -18.36 5.81 -29.29
N SER A 408 -17.84 4.67 -29.77
CA SER A 408 -18.58 3.40 -29.80
C SER A 408 -18.90 2.88 -28.40
N GLU A 409 -17.93 2.98 -27.48
CA GLU A 409 -18.07 2.62 -26.06
C GLU A 409 -19.10 3.53 -25.37
N PHE A 410 -19.02 4.85 -25.60
CA PHE A 410 -19.99 5.83 -25.09
C PHE A 410 -21.41 5.52 -25.55
N LYS A 411 -21.60 5.18 -26.84
CA LYS A 411 -22.92 4.79 -27.38
C LYS A 411 -23.47 3.55 -26.69
N SER A 412 -22.64 2.53 -26.50
CA SER A 412 -23.02 1.28 -25.82
C SER A 412 -23.45 1.54 -24.36
N MET A 413 -22.63 2.27 -23.61
CA MET A 413 -22.85 2.54 -22.17
C MET A 413 -24.12 3.33 -21.90
N ASN A 414 -24.49 4.23 -22.82
CA ASN A 414 -25.62 5.14 -22.65
C ASN A 414 -26.88 4.70 -23.41
N THR A 415 -26.96 3.44 -23.85
CA THR A 415 -28.15 2.90 -24.52
C THR A 415 -29.47 3.21 -23.78
N PRO A 416 -29.58 3.08 -22.44
CA PRO A 416 -30.81 3.43 -21.72
C PRO A 416 -31.14 4.93 -21.72
N ASN A 417 -30.12 5.79 -21.84
CA ASN A 417 -30.26 7.24 -21.85
C ASN A 417 -30.18 7.83 -23.28
N TRP A 418 -30.13 6.99 -24.31
CA TRP A 418 -29.90 7.42 -25.69
C TRP A 418 -31.04 8.29 -26.23
N SER A 419 -32.28 8.01 -25.82
CA SER A 419 -33.44 8.86 -26.13
C SER A 419 -33.27 10.28 -25.58
N LYS A 420 -32.89 10.42 -24.31
CA LYS A 420 -32.60 11.73 -23.69
C LYS A 420 -31.45 12.46 -24.38
N LEU A 421 -30.40 11.74 -24.78
CA LEU A 421 -29.27 12.32 -25.53
C LEU A 421 -29.70 12.78 -26.93
N SER A 422 -30.63 12.08 -27.59
CA SER A 422 -31.14 12.50 -28.90
C SER A 422 -31.98 13.79 -28.86
N GLU A 423 -32.58 14.12 -27.71
CA GLU A 423 -33.28 15.39 -27.48
C GLU A 423 -32.31 16.58 -27.27
N CYS A 424 -31.06 16.29 -26.88
CA CYS A 424 -30.04 17.30 -26.64
C CYS A 424 -29.50 17.79 -27.99
N LYS A 425 -29.68 19.09 -28.27
CA LYS A 425 -29.34 19.71 -29.55
C LYS A 425 -27.99 20.41 -29.52
N THR A 426 -27.30 20.43 -30.65
CA THR A 426 -26.04 21.17 -30.85
C THR A 426 -26.25 22.68 -30.79
N GLU A 427 -25.32 23.39 -30.17
CA GLU A 427 -25.39 24.86 -30.05
C GLU A 427 -24.96 25.57 -31.33
N ARG A 428 -23.99 24.98 -32.03
CA ARG A 428 -23.37 25.51 -33.25
C ARG A 428 -23.35 24.47 -34.35
N ALA A 429 -23.13 24.95 -35.58
CA ALA A 429 -22.84 24.09 -36.70
C ALA A 429 -21.38 23.61 -36.60
N TYR A 430 -21.17 22.34 -36.92
CA TYR A 430 -19.84 21.73 -36.98
C TYR A 430 -19.55 21.34 -38.41
N GLU A 431 -18.49 21.93 -38.97
CA GLU A 431 -17.99 21.59 -40.29
C GLU A 431 -16.78 20.67 -40.12
N TRP A 432 -16.94 19.39 -40.43
CA TRP A 432 -15.88 18.39 -40.24
C TRP A 432 -14.99 18.29 -41.48
N SER A 433 -15.62 18.31 -42.66
CA SER A 433 -14.97 18.28 -43.95
C SER A 433 -15.74 19.19 -44.92
N LYS A 434 -15.28 19.29 -46.17
CA LYS A 434 -16.01 20.05 -47.21
C LYS A 434 -17.39 19.46 -47.53
N VAL A 435 -17.63 18.21 -47.13
CA VAL A 435 -18.84 17.43 -47.46
C VAL A 435 -19.64 17.10 -46.22
N GLU A 436 -18.97 16.78 -45.11
CA GLU A 436 -19.64 16.39 -43.86
C GLU A 436 -19.79 17.60 -42.94
N THR A 437 -21.05 17.93 -42.64
CA THR A 437 -21.40 19.00 -41.70
C THR A 437 -22.53 18.51 -40.79
N THR A 438 -22.49 18.92 -39.53
CA THR A 438 -23.60 18.75 -38.58
C THR A 438 -24.20 20.12 -38.32
N ALA A 439 -25.46 20.30 -38.72
CA ALA A 439 -26.14 21.57 -38.59
C ALA A 439 -26.36 21.96 -37.12
N LYS A 440 -26.49 23.27 -36.88
CA LYS A 440 -26.94 23.78 -35.58
C LYS A 440 -28.35 23.26 -35.29
N GLY A 441 -28.56 22.75 -34.07
CA GLY A 441 -29.85 22.22 -33.64
C GLY A 441 -30.05 20.73 -33.94
N SER A 442 -29.09 20.07 -34.60
CA SER A 442 -29.07 18.61 -34.74
C SER A 442 -28.88 17.92 -33.38
N PRO A 443 -29.37 16.69 -33.19
CA PRO A 443 -29.05 15.87 -32.03
C PRO A 443 -27.55 15.68 -31.81
N ILE A 444 -27.09 15.69 -30.56
CA ILE A 444 -25.69 15.38 -30.22
C ILE A 444 -25.31 13.93 -30.58
N THR A 445 -26.30 13.03 -30.70
CA THR A 445 -26.10 11.65 -31.15
C THR A 445 -25.60 11.57 -32.59
N ASP A 446 -25.94 12.55 -33.43
CA ASP A 446 -25.47 12.61 -34.83
C ASP A 446 -23.95 12.82 -34.89
N ILE A 447 -23.38 13.57 -33.93
CA ILE A 447 -21.92 13.75 -33.80
C ILE A 447 -21.25 12.41 -33.47
N VAL A 448 -21.86 11.64 -32.55
CA VAL A 448 -21.35 10.33 -32.15
C VAL A 448 -21.38 9.37 -33.32
N ASP A 449 -22.51 9.30 -34.02
CA ASP A 449 -22.69 8.42 -35.18
C ASP A 449 -21.74 8.79 -36.32
N MET A 450 -21.55 10.09 -36.59
CA MET A 450 -20.57 10.57 -37.56
C MET A 450 -19.15 10.10 -37.24
N GLY A 451 -18.70 10.27 -35.99
CA GLY A 451 -17.36 9.84 -35.58
C GLY A 451 -17.18 8.32 -35.57
N ILE A 452 -18.25 7.55 -35.37
CA ILE A 452 -18.22 6.07 -35.50
C ILE A 452 -18.13 5.65 -36.96
N THR A 453 -18.92 6.26 -37.86
CA THR A 453 -18.93 5.92 -39.29
C THR A 453 -17.67 6.37 -40.02
N THR A 454 -17.11 7.51 -39.62
CA THR A 454 -15.96 8.13 -40.29
C THR A 454 -14.77 8.26 -39.34
N PRO A 455 -13.91 7.22 -39.21
CA PRO A 455 -12.85 7.17 -38.20
C PRO A 455 -11.87 8.35 -38.23
N HIS A 456 -11.52 8.86 -39.41
CA HIS A 456 -10.54 9.94 -39.55
C HIS A 456 -11.01 11.27 -38.95
N LEU A 457 -12.33 11.46 -38.77
CA LEU A 457 -12.93 12.63 -38.12
C LEU A 457 -13.27 12.38 -36.65
N ALA A 458 -13.11 11.14 -36.17
CA ALA A 458 -13.58 10.72 -34.84
C ALA A 458 -12.99 11.57 -33.71
N THR A 459 -11.73 12.02 -33.84
CA THR A 459 -11.05 12.85 -32.83
C THR A 459 -11.72 14.22 -32.68
N ASP A 460 -12.10 14.84 -33.80
CA ASP A 460 -12.78 16.14 -33.79
C ASP A 460 -14.23 15.99 -33.30
N CYS A 461 -14.92 14.94 -33.75
CA CYS A 461 -16.26 14.59 -33.25
C CYS A 461 -16.28 14.37 -31.74
N PHE A 462 -15.27 13.66 -31.19
CA PHE A 462 -15.14 13.47 -29.75
C PHE A 462 -14.93 14.80 -29.02
N GLY A 463 -14.12 15.70 -29.56
CA GLY A 463 -13.94 17.04 -29.00
C GLY A 463 -15.21 17.88 -28.99
N ALA A 464 -16.02 17.82 -30.03
CA ALA A 464 -17.31 18.49 -30.08
C ALA A 464 -18.31 17.87 -29.09
N LEU A 465 -18.34 16.54 -28.98
CA LEU A 465 -19.16 15.84 -28.01
C LEU A 465 -18.82 16.29 -26.57
N VAL A 466 -17.54 16.42 -26.22
CA VAL A 466 -17.11 16.90 -24.90
C VAL A 466 -17.72 18.26 -24.55
N GLU A 467 -17.66 19.23 -25.48
CA GLU A 467 -18.21 20.57 -25.25
C GLU A 467 -19.74 20.54 -25.06
N GLU A 468 -20.44 19.79 -25.92
CA GLU A 468 -21.91 19.69 -25.83
C GLU A 468 -22.34 18.94 -24.55
N LEU A 469 -21.62 17.88 -24.14
CA LEU A 469 -21.92 17.15 -22.90
C LEU A 469 -21.78 18.05 -21.67
N LYS A 470 -20.69 18.82 -21.57
CA LYS A 470 -20.47 19.76 -20.46
C LYS A 470 -21.57 20.83 -20.39
N ARG A 471 -21.99 21.34 -21.56
CA ARG A 471 -23.06 22.32 -21.65
C ARG A 471 -24.41 21.75 -21.21
N HIS A 472 -24.83 20.61 -21.77
CA HIS A 472 -26.12 20.00 -21.43
C HIS A 472 -26.18 19.51 -19.98
N ALA A 473 -25.05 19.06 -19.42
CA ALA A 473 -24.94 18.75 -18.00
C ALA A 473 -25.20 20.02 -17.16
N SER A 474 -24.55 21.14 -17.50
CA SER A 474 -24.72 22.43 -16.82
C SER A 474 -26.14 23.01 -16.97
N ASP A 475 -26.78 22.77 -18.11
CA ASP A 475 -28.21 23.07 -18.34
C ASP A 475 -29.16 22.13 -17.57
N SER A 476 -28.62 21.26 -16.71
CA SER A 476 -29.36 20.31 -15.87
C SER A 476 -30.22 19.31 -16.65
N LYS A 477 -29.87 19.01 -17.91
CA LYS A 477 -30.58 18.03 -18.73
C LYS A 477 -30.37 16.60 -18.24
N PHE A 478 -29.16 16.32 -17.76
CA PHE A 478 -28.78 15.04 -17.18
C PHE A 478 -27.59 15.26 -16.23
N LYS A 479 -27.36 14.28 -15.34
CA LYS A 479 -26.12 14.20 -14.57
C LYS A 479 -25.07 13.46 -15.39
N LEU A 480 -23.83 13.94 -15.37
CA LEU A 480 -22.72 13.36 -16.13
C LEU A 480 -21.64 12.82 -15.19
N LEU A 481 -21.25 11.55 -15.38
CA LEU A 481 -20.07 10.97 -14.75
C LEU A 481 -19.01 10.71 -15.81
N VAL A 482 -17.83 11.29 -15.62
CA VAL A 482 -16.64 11.01 -16.42
C VAL A 482 -15.65 10.22 -15.57
N THR A 483 -15.26 9.04 -16.03
CA THR A 483 -14.29 8.19 -15.32
C THR A 483 -13.07 7.95 -16.20
N ILE A 484 -11.86 8.15 -15.67
CA ILE A 484 -10.61 8.03 -16.42
C ILE A 484 -9.62 7.16 -15.66
N ASP A 485 -9.31 5.98 -16.21
CA ASP A 485 -8.27 5.12 -15.63
C ASP A 485 -6.88 5.44 -16.19
N HIS A 486 -5.84 5.30 -15.35
CA HIS A 486 -4.45 5.69 -15.64
C HIS A 486 -4.32 7.14 -16.12
N GLY A 487 -5.11 8.04 -15.53
CA GLY A 487 -5.24 9.44 -15.97
C GLY A 487 -3.94 10.24 -15.85
N ASN A 488 -3.00 9.81 -15.00
CA ASN A 488 -1.67 10.41 -14.93
C ASN A 488 -0.90 10.34 -16.26
N SER A 489 -1.23 9.40 -17.15
CA SER A 489 -0.64 9.31 -18.49
C SER A 489 -0.94 10.51 -19.39
N MET A 490 -1.96 11.32 -19.06
CA MET A 490 -2.30 12.54 -19.81
C MET A 490 -1.28 13.67 -19.60
N PHE A 491 -0.47 13.59 -18.54
CA PHE A 491 0.45 14.67 -18.14
C PHE A 491 1.94 14.30 -18.31
N HIS A 492 2.24 13.04 -18.59
CA HIS A 492 3.60 12.51 -18.70
C HIS A 492 4.10 12.39 -20.15
N SER A 493 5.32 11.89 -20.32
CA SER A 493 5.91 11.63 -21.63
C SER A 493 5.20 10.48 -22.35
N THR A 494 4.98 10.62 -23.66
CA THR A 494 4.38 9.57 -24.49
C THR A 494 5.43 8.81 -25.30
N LYS A 495 5.05 7.63 -25.81
CA LYS A 495 5.84 6.91 -26.83
C LYS A 495 5.45 7.27 -28.25
N VAL A 496 4.51 8.21 -28.43
CA VAL A 496 4.06 8.69 -29.73
C VAL A 496 5.16 9.57 -30.32
N LYS A 497 5.48 9.36 -31.60
CA LYS A 497 6.49 10.14 -32.31
C LYS A 497 5.84 11.01 -33.37
N ARG A 498 6.33 12.24 -33.49
CA ARG A 498 6.01 13.16 -34.59
C ARG A 498 6.71 12.70 -35.88
N ALA A 499 6.38 13.33 -37.01
CA ALA A 499 6.97 13.04 -38.31
C ALA A 499 8.51 13.23 -38.35
N ASP A 500 9.06 14.07 -37.47
CA ASP A 500 10.50 14.32 -37.28
C ASP A 500 11.18 13.30 -36.34
N ALA A 501 10.47 12.24 -35.96
CA ALA A 501 10.89 11.20 -35.00
C ALA A 501 11.11 11.68 -33.55
N THR A 502 10.76 12.91 -33.21
CA THR A 502 10.74 13.40 -31.82
C THR A 502 9.53 12.85 -31.06
N TYR A 503 9.68 12.61 -29.75
CA TYR A 503 8.57 12.19 -28.91
C TYR A 503 7.60 13.35 -28.67
N ALA A 504 6.30 13.09 -28.85
CA ALA A 504 5.25 14.06 -28.61
C ALA A 504 4.95 14.17 -27.10
N PRO A 505 4.94 15.37 -26.52
CA PRO A 505 4.29 15.63 -25.23
C PRO A 505 2.86 15.07 -25.16
N ALA A 506 2.40 14.59 -24.00
CA ALA A 506 1.05 14.04 -23.87
C ALA A 506 -0.05 15.06 -24.17
N MET A 507 0.20 16.34 -23.91
CA MET A 507 -0.73 17.42 -24.25
C MET A 507 -0.80 17.74 -25.74
N ASP A 508 0.08 17.21 -26.60
CA ASP A 508 -0.08 17.36 -28.05
C ASP A 508 -1.17 16.46 -28.63
N LEU A 509 -1.50 15.38 -27.93
CA LEU A 509 -2.57 14.47 -28.32
C LEU A 509 -3.92 15.16 -28.11
N SER A 510 -4.68 15.34 -29.19
CA SER A 510 -5.98 16.04 -29.15
C SER A 510 -6.94 15.40 -28.14
N ILE A 511 -6.95 14.07 -28.05
CA ILE A 511 -7.81 13.31 -27.13
C ILE A 511 -7.48 13.60 -25.66
N ASN A 512 -6.21 13.75 -25.29
CA ASN A 512 -5.80 14.06 -23.93
C ASN A 512 -6.25 15.47 -23.55
N GLN A 513 -6.09 16.44 -24.45
CA GLN A 513 -6.59 17.79 -24.20
C GLN A 513 -8.11 17.81 -24.00
N GLN A 514 -8.85 17.03 -24.78
CA GLN A 514 -10.31 16.95 -24.66
C GLN A 514 -10.73 16.32 -23.33
N LEU A 515 -10.03 15.28 -22.86
CA LEU A 515 -10.28 14.66 -21.56
C LEU A 515 -9.96 15.60 -20.39
N VAL A 516 -8.85 16.34 -20.47
CA VAL A 516 -8.46 17.34 -19.46
C VAL A 516 -9.52 18.43 -19.29
N LYS A 517 -10.32 18.74 -20.33
CA LYS A 517 -11.42 19.72 -20.19
C LYS A 517 -12.48 19.30 -19.18
N PHE A 518 -12.64 18.02 -18.88
CA PHE A 518 -13.58 17.57 -17.84
C PHE A 518 -13.05 17.79 -16.42
N ALA A 519 -11.73 17.91 -16.26
CA ALA A 519 -11.11 18.24 -14.99
C ALA A 519 -11.21 19.73 -14.64
N HIS A 520 -11.52 20.59 -15.61
CA HIS A 520 -11.75 22.00 -15.34
C HIS A 520 -13.10 22.24 -14.67
N ASN A 521 -13.15 23.22 -13.77
CA ASN A 521 -14.36 23.60 -13.01
C ASN A 521 -15.31 24.55 -13.78
N ASP A 522 -15.33 24.46 -15.12
CA ASP A 522 -16.12 25.31 -16.02
C ASP A 522 -17.48 24.71 -16.40
N TRP A 523 -17.86 23.59 -15.77
CA TRP A 523 -19.14 22.92 -15.96
C TRP A 523 -19.70 22.44 -14.61
N SER A 524 -20.99 22.08 -14.56
CA SER A 524 -21.70 21.70 -13.34
C SER A 524 -22.57 20.46 -13.52
N ASN A 525 -23.20 20.00 -12.44
CA ASN A 525 -24.11 18.85 -12.42
C ASN A 525 -23.46 17.51 -12.86
N GLY A 526 -22.20 17.31 -12.51
CA GLY A 526 -21.51 16.05 -12.74
C GLY A 526 -20.22 15.91 -11.95
N ALA A 527 -19.49 14.84 -12.23
CA ALA A 527 -18.22 14.54 -11.58
C ALA A 527 -17.21 13.96 -12.58
N CYS A 528 -15.93 14.27 -12.37
CA CYS A 528 -14.78 13.66 -13.02
C CYS A 528 -14.00 12.84 -11.98
N VAL A 529 -13.93 11.52 -12.18
CA VAL A 529 -13.18 10.61 -11.32
C VAL A 529 -11.97 10.09 -12.08
N LEU A 530 -10.78 10.35 -11.56
CA LEU A 530 -9.51 10.00 -12.21
C LEU A 530 -8.72 9.03 -11.33
N VAL A 531 -8.18 7.97 -11.94
CA VAL A 531 -7.25 7.05 -11.26
C VAL A 531 -5.82 7.45 -11.59
N VAL A 532 -4.99 7.58 -10.55
CA VAL A 532 -3.54 7.70 -10.69
C VAL A 532 -2.89 6.37 -10.30
N ASP A 533 -2.01 5.83 -11.17
CA ASP A 533 -1.38 4.54 -10.91
C ASP A 533 0.11 4.53 -11.30
N LYS A 534 0.91 3.88 -10.45
CA LYS A 534 2.36 3.69 -10.62
C LYS A 534 2.74 2.89 -11.88
N LYS A 535 1.81 2.11 -12.44
CA LYS A 535 2.02 1.36 -13.69
C LYS A 535 2.40 2.26 -14.87
N GLU A 536 2.12 3.56 -14.78
CA GLU A 536 2.70 4.56 -15.66
C GLU A 536 4.24 4.49 -15.60
N PHE A 537 4.88 4.54 -14.45
CA PHE A 537 6.33 4.76 -14.33
C PHE A 537 7.26 3.56 -14.58
N TYR A 538 6.74 2.36 -14.95
CA TYR A 538 7.57 1.13 -14.95
C TYR A 538 8.27 0.79 -16.30
N PRO A 539 9.58 0.44 -16.33
CA PRO A 539 10.60 0.61 -15.29
C PRO A 539 11.53 1.79 -15.64
N SER A 540 11.47 2.87 -14.88
CA SER A 540 12.63 3.73 -14.68
C SER A 540 13.64 2.93 -13.83
N HIS A 541 14.87 2.81 -14.30
CA HIS A 541 15.94 2.04 -13.65
C HIS A 541 16.46 2.66 -12.32
N ASP A 542 15.76 3.65 -11.77
CA ASP A 542 16.13 4.34 -10.52
C ASP A 542 15.34 3.77 -9.33
N LEU A 543 15.75 2.59 -8.89
CA LEU A 543 15.14 1.80 -7.80
C LEU A 543 15.51 2.28 -6.38
N LEU A 544 15.72 3.58 -6.13
CA LEU A 544 16.23 4.02 -4.83
C LEU A 544 15.55 5.18 -4.11
N VAL A 545 14.48 5.83 -4.58
CA VAL A 545 14.01 7.02 -3.84
C VAL A 545 12.49 7.18 -3.88
N VAL A 546 11.87 7.05 -2.70
CA VAL A 546 10.47 7.34 -2.36
C VAL A 546 9.42 6.42 -3.03
N PRO A 547 8.46 5.86 -2.27
CA PRO A 547 7.29 5.22 -2.85
C PRO A 547 6.49 6.24 -3.67
N VAL A 548 6.62 6.19 -5.01
CA VAL A 548 5.84 7.00 -5.96
C VAL A 548 4.41 6.48 -6.01
N ASP A 549 3.62 6.82 -5.00
CA ASP A 549 2.23 6.38 -4.87
C ASP A 549 1.27 7.56 -4.63
N THR A 550 1.79 8.76 -4.29
CA THR A 550 0.95 9.93 -3.98
C THR A 550 0.46 10.64 -5.25
N PRO A 551 -0.68 11.38 -5.19
CA PRO A 551 -1.19 12.11 -6.34
C PRO A 551 -0.21 13.13 -6.93
N LEU A 552 0.51 13.87 -6.08
CA LEU A 552 1.47 14.90 -6.54
C LEU A 552 2.62 14.27 -7.33
N GLU A 553 3.19 13.18 -6.82
CA GLU A 553 4.29 12.48 -7.49
C GLU A 553 3.83 11.81 -8.79
N LEU A 554 2.63 11.20 -8.77
CA LEU A 554 2.10 10.47 -9.92
C LEU A 554 1.58 11.38 -11.02
N LEU A 555 1.08 12.58 -10.71
CA LEU A 555 0.57 13.56 -11.70
C LEU A 555 1.65 14.54 -12.17
N GLY A 556 2.66 14.78 -11.34
CA GLY A 556 3.59 15.91 -11.48
C GLY A 556 2.91 17.26 -11.26
N GLU A 557 3.70 18.33 -11.24
CA GLU A 557 3.22 19.70 -10.98
C GLU A 557 2.08 20.10 -11.93
N LYS A 558 2.26 19.88 -13.24
CA LYS A 558 1.26 20.26 -14.26
C LYS A 558 -0.07 19.54 -14.10
N GLY A 559 -0.04 18.24 -13.81
CA GLY A 559 -1.27 17.46 -13.64
C GLY A 559 -1.99 17.84 -12.35
N PHE A 560 -1.22 18.10 -11.28
CA PHE A 560 -1.74 18.53 -10.00
C PHE A 560 -2.42 19.90 -10.10
N GLU A 561 -1.77 20.90 -10.70
CA GLU A 561 -2.32 22.26 -10.91
C GLU A 561 -3.62 22.25 -11.72
N VAL A 562 -3.73 21.38 -12.72
CA VAL A 562 -4.93 21.29 -13.57
C VAL A 562 -6.12 20.70 -12.83
N LEU A 563 -5.88 19.77 -11.90
CA LEU A 563 -6.92 19.09 -11.13
C LEU A 563 -7.30 19.83 -9.85
N ASP A 564 -6.46 20.74 -9.35
CA ASP A 564 -6.68 21.49 -8.12
C ASP A 564 -7.87 22.48 -8.24
N PRO A 565 -8.86 22.47 -7.32
CA PRO A 565 -9.05 21.54 -6.20
C PRO A 565 -9.70 20.21 -6.60
N PHE A 566 -9.23 19.12 -6.00
CA PHE A 566 -9.82 17.78 -6.11
C PHE A 566 -9.91 17.08 -4.75
N ILE A 567 -10.76 16.06 -4.66
CA ILE A 567 -10.89 15.19 -3.49
C ILE A 567 -9.99 13.95 -3.69
N PRO A 568 -8.90 13.80 -2.93
CA PRO A 568 -8.08 12.58 -2.96
C PRO A 568 -8.75 11.47 -2.15
N ILE A 569 -9.05 10.34 -2.78
CA ILE A 569 -9.54 9.13 -2.09
C ILE A 569 -8.48 8.05 -2.20
N GLU A 570 -7.96 7.60 -1.05
CA GLU A 570 -6.96 6.54 -0.99
C GLU A 570 -7.64 5.16 -1.07
N THR A 571 -7.09 4.30 -1.92
CA THR A 571 -7.44 2.89 -1.99
C THR A 571 -6.41 2.06 -1.23
N THR A 572 -6.81 1.57 -0.07
CA THR A 572 -5.94 0.83 0.84
C THR A 572 -5.85 -0.66 0.47
N LEU A 573 -4.92 -1.37 1.09
CA LEU A 573 -4.86 -2.84 1.09
C LEU A 573 -6.12 -3.42 1.74
N TYR A 574 -6.37 -4.72 1.58
CA TYR A 574 -7.50 -5.35 2.24
C TYR A 574 -7.40 -5.22 3.77
N SER A 575 -8.53 -4.93 4.42
CA SER A 575 -8.64 -5.24 5.85
C SER A 575 -8.66 -6.75 6.06
N MET A 576 -8.50 -7.18 7.31
CA MET A 576 -8.62 -8.60 7.64
C MET A 576 -9.98 -9.15 7.19
N ASP A 577 -11.08 -8.47 7.51
CA ASP A 577 -12.43 -8.87 7.11
C ASP A 577 -12.63 -8.97 5.59
N GLU A 578 -12.12 -7.99 4.83
CA GLU A 578 -12.15 -8.00 3.36
C GLU A 578 -11.40 -9.23 2.82
N ALA A 579 -10.20 -9.49 3.35
CA ALA A 579 -9.38 -10.61 2.91
C ALA A 579 -9.98 -11.97 3.31
N GLU A 580 -10.60 -12.06 4.50
CA GLU A 580 -11.32 -13.26 4.94
C GLU A 580 -12.55 -13.55 4.09
N ALA A 581 -13.32 -12.53 3.73
CA ALA A 581 -14.44 -12.67 2.83
C ALA A 581 -13.99 -13.11 1.44
N ALA A 582 -12.92 -12.53 0.90
CA ALA A 582 -12.32 -12.96 -0.36
C ALA A 582 -11.84 -14.41 -0.31
N TYR A 583 -11.14 -14.81 0.75
CA TYR A 583 -10.73 -16.20 0.97
C TYR A 583 -11.94 -17.13 1.01
N SER A 584 -12.97 -16.78 1.78
CA SER A 584 -14.18 -17.59 1.94
C SER A 584 -14.91 -17.78 0.61
N TYR A 585 -14.96 -16.72 -0.20
CA TYR A 585 -15.50 -16.78 -1.55
C TYR A 585 -14.71 -17.76 -2.45
N TYR A 586 -13.39 -17.63 -2.50
CA TYR A 586 -12.55 -18.51 -3.31
C TYR A 586 -12.54 -19.95 -2.81
N TYR A 587 -12.61 -20.15 -1.51
CA TYR A 587 -12.72 -21.47 -0.87
C TYR A 587 -14.03 -22.17 -1.26
N ASP A 588 -15.16 -21.47 -1.16
CA ASP A 588 -16.49 -21.99 -1.51
C ASP A 588 -16.59 -22.35 -2.99
N LYS A 589 -16.01 -21.51 -3.85
CA LYS A 589 -16.00 -21.71 -5.29
C LYS A 589 -14.99 -22.76 -5.77
N ARG A 590 -14.24 -23.36 -4.85
CA ARG A 590 -13.14 -24.29 -5.16
C ARG A 590 -12.14 -23.67 -6.14
N TRP A 591 -11.95 -22.35 -6.05
CA TRP A 591 -10.95 -21.62 -6.80
C TRP A 591 -9.56 -21.96 -6.29
N ILE A 592 -9.43 -22.10 -4.96
CA ILE A 592 -8.23 -22.68 -4.32
C ILE A 592 -8.37 -24.20 -4.39
N THR A 593 -7.47 -24.83 -5.14
CA THR A 593 -7.59 -26.25 -5.50
C THR A 593 -6.78 -27.17 -4.59
N SER A 594 -5.63 -26.74 -4.08
CA SER A 594 -4.82 -27.56 -3.20
C SER A 594 -5.42 -27.72 -1.81
N ASP A 595 -5.29 -28.93 -1.26
CA ASP A 595 -5.69 -29.24 0.11
C ASP A 595 -4.90 -28.42 1.13
N LYS A 596 -3.63 -28.09 0.83
CA LYS A 596 -2.78 -27.26 1.68
C LYS A 596 -3.25 -25.81 1.72
N GLY A 597 -3.56 -25.20 0.57
CA GLY A 597 -4.06 -23.83 0.51
C GLY A 597 -5.42 -23.65 1.21
N ARG A 598 -6.19 -24.74 1.29
CA ARG A 598 -7.50 -24.80 1.96
C ARG A 598 -7.40 -25.04 3.48
N SER A 599 -6.22 -25.37 4.00
CA SER A 599 -6.00 -25.54 5.42
C SER A 599 -6.00 -24.18 6.16
N SER A 600 -6.13 -24.20 7.49
CA SER A 600 -6.03 -22.99 8.30
C SER A 600 -4.68 -22.30 8.17
N ASP A 601 -3.61 -23.07 7.96
CA ASP A 601 -2.25 -22.56 7.84
C ASP A 601 -2.03 -22.02 6.43
N GLY A 602 -2.56 -22.70 5.40
CA GLY A 602 -2.58 -22.20 4.03
C GLY A 602 -3.29 -20.85 3.89
N LYS A 603 -4.42 -20.65 4.60
CA LYS A 603 -5.08 -19.34 4.68
C LYS A 603 -4.13 -18.27 5.22
N LYS A 604 -3.44 -18.54 6.34
CA LYS A 604 -2.50 -17.58 6.95
C LYS A 604 -1.33 -17.28 6.02
N GLU A 605 -0.77 -18.30 5.38
CA GLU A 605 0.32 -18.14 4.42
C GLU A 605 -0.11 -17.30 3.22
N LEU A 606 -1.29 -17.55 2.65
CA LEU A 606 -1.84 -16.77 1.54
C LEU A 606 -2.01 -15.29 1.92
N LEU A 607 -2.54 -15.00 3.11
CA LEU A 607 -2.71 -13.64 3.61
C LEU A 607 -1.35 -12.96 3.85
N TYR A 608 -0.40 -13.67 4.46
CA TYR A 608 0.94 -13.16 4.75
C TYR A 608 1.74 -12.87 3.47
N ILE A 609 1.80 -13.82 2.54
CA ILE A 609 2.57 -13.69 1.29
C ILE A 609 1.96 -12.62 0.37
N SER A 610 0.64 -12.51 0.33
CA SER A 610 -0.02 -11.44 -0.43
C SER A 610 0.13 -10.07 0.23
N ALA A 611 0.52 -10.00 1.51
CA ALA A 611 0.57 -8.80 2.33
C ALA A 611 -0.73 -7.98 2.22
N PHE A 612 -1.88 -8.67 2.25
CA PHE A 612 -3.22 -8.07 2.08
C PHE A 612 -3.44 -7.30 0.76
N ASN A 613 -2.55 -7.43 -0.23
CA ASN A 613 -2.72 -6.77 -1.52
C ASN A 613 -3.75 -7.51 -2.38
N PRO A 614 -4.86 -6.87 -2.80
CA PRO A 614 -5.92 -7.53 -3.56
C PRO A 614 -5.45 -8.24 -4.83
N TYR A 615 -4.57 -7.57 -5.61
CA TYR A 615 -4.01 -8.13 -6.83
C TYR A 615 -3.13 -9.35 -6.54
N MET A 616 -2.23 -9.26 -5.56
CA MET A 616 -1.36 -10.38 -5.20
C MET A 616 -2.15 -11.55 -4.60
N PHE A 617 -3.16 -11.26 -3.80
CA PHE A 617 -4.01 -12.27 -3.17
C PHE A 617 -4.77 -13.09 -4.21
N GLU A 618 -5.46 -12.43 -5.15
CA GLU A 618 -6.13 -13.11 -6.27
C GLU A 618 -5.15 -13.99 -7.05
N ARG A 619 -3.96 -13.45 -7.36
CA ARG A 619 -2.91 -14.14 -8.10
C ARG A 619 -2.42 -15.40 -7.41
N MET A 620 -2.26 -15.36 -6.09
CA MET A 620 -1.83 -16.50 -5.29
C MET A 620 -2.94 -17.55 -5.21
N CYS A 621 -4.19 -17.14 -4.92
CA CYS A 621 -5.33 -18.05 -4.88
C CYS A 621 -5.60 -18.75 -6.23
N ALA A 622 -5.28 -18.11 -7.36
CA ALA A 622 -5.44 -18.70 -8.69
C ALA A 622 -4.38 -19.76 -9.04
N ILE A 623 -3.25 -19.79 -8.33
CA ILE A 623 -2.16 -20.77 -8.56
C ILE A 623 -2.30 -21.97 -7.62
N VAL A 624 -2.88 -21.76 -6.44
CA VAL A 624 -2.85 -22.67 -5.29
C VAL A 624 -4.00 -23.67 -5.28
#